data_AF-A0A094RJW9-F1
#
_entry.id   AF-A0A094RJW9-F1
#
_cell.length_a   1.000
_cell.length_b   1.000
_cell.length_c   1.000
_cell.angle_alpha   90.00
_cell.angle_beta   90.00
_cell.angle_gamma   90.00
#
_symmetry.space_group_name_H-M   'P 1'
#
loop_
_entity.id
_entity.type
_entity.pdbx_description
1 polymer ?
#
loop_
_entity_poly.entity_id
_entity_poly.type
_entity_poly.pdbx_seq_one_letter_code
_entity_poly.pdbx_strand_id
1 'polypeptide(L)'
;MGCGVIGNTADSGSVVLGSSPGTPAGFFLANEIALAIISSYINAVIRKETINGSEVTEEQIAVWAAEAEAGYETAQLKKRGRPGRGAEPSQIVALRFTPAELVVLDERATCEVKSRSEVIRSALNL
;
A
#
# COMPACT_ATOMS: atom_id res chain seq x y z
N MET A 1 -48.78 11.35 12.21
CA MET A 1 -49.72 11.19 13.35
C MET A 1 -48.84 11.24 14.58
N GLY A 2 -48.60 12.42 15.17
CA GLY A 2 -49.51 13.07 16.11
C GLY A 2 -49.55 12.19 17.36
N CYS A 3 -48.85 12.48 18.45
CA CYS A 3 -49.10 13.52 19.46
C CYS A 3 -47.94 13.34 20.48
N GLY A 4 -47.27 14.34 21.07
CA GLY A 4 -47.83 15.47 21.82
C GLY A 4 -48.57 14.95 23.07
N VAL A 5 -48.43 15.39 24.31
CA VAL A 5 -47.85 16.56 24.96
C VAL A 5 -47.90 16.23 26.48
N ILE A 6 -47.21 17.02 27.32
CA ILE A 6 -47.49 17.40 28.74
C ILE A 6 -47.66 16.31 29.83
N GLY A 7 -47.12 16.46 31.04
CA GLY A 7 -46.72 17.70 31.69
C GLY A 7 -45.83 17.48 32.92
N ASN A 8 -45.01 18.50 33.09
CA ASN A 8 -44.39 19.00 34.30
C ASN A 8 -45.30 19.00 35.54
N THR A 9 -44.72 18.67 36.69
CA THR A 9 -45.18 19.14 38.00
C THR A 9 -43.96 19.47 38.84
N ALA A 10 -44.07 20.61 39.54
CA ALA A 10 -43.15 21.14 40.54
C ALA A 10 -41.83 21.65 39.93
N ASP A 11 -41.64 22.94 39.69
CA ASP A 11 -41.75 24.04 40.66
C ASP A 11 -41.29 23.61 42.05
N SER A 12 -40.01 23.85 42.35
CA SER A 12 -39.65 24.78 43.43
C SER A 12 -38.19 24.59 43.87
N GLY A 13 -37.53 25.73 44.00
CA GLY A 13 -36.30 25.87 44.78
C GLY A 13 -35.02 25.68 43.96
N SER A 14 -33.96 26.41 44.22
CA SER A 14 -33.73 27.59 45.06
C SER A 14 -32.37 28.12 44.62
N VAL A 15 -32.21 29.44 44.71
CA VAL A 15 -30.97 30.18 44.45
C VAL A 15 -29.75 29.49 45.08
N VAL A 16 -28.69 29.32 44.27
CA VAL A 16 -27.31 29.23 44.76
C VAL A 16 -26.48 30.24 43.98
N LEU A 17 -26.01 31.24 44.73
CA LEU A 17 -25.01 32.22 44.32
C LEU A 17 -23.65 31.55 44.11
N GLY A 18 -22.97 31.94 43.04
CA GLY A 18 -21.53 31.77 42.88
C GLY A 18 -21.12 30.52 42.12
N SER A 19 -20.76 30.70 40.85
CA SER A 19 -19.67 29.99 40.18
C SER A 19 -19.31 30.76 38.92
N SER A 20 -18.01 30.90 38.67
CA SER A 20 -17.35 31.56 37.53
C SER A 20 -18.09 31.42 36.20
N PRO A 21 -17.91 32.35 35.24
CA PRO A 21 -18.31 32.08 33.86
C PRO A 21 -17.55 30.81 33.43
N GLY A 22 -18.28 29.69 33.39
CA GLY A 22 -17.78 28.44 32.88
C GLY A 22 -17.24 28.73 31.50
N THR A 23 -15.96 28.47 31.29
CA THR A 23 -15.38 28.43 29.96
C THR A 23 -16.32 27.54 29.14
N PRO A 24 -16.89 28.03 28.02
CA PRO A 24 -17.88 27.25 27.29
C PRO A 24 -17.27 25.90 26.93
N ALA A 25 -18.05 24.82 26.98
CA ALA A 25 -17.62 23.48 26.57
C ALA A 25 -16.98 23.43 25.16
N GLY A 26 -17.16 24.49 24.35
CA GLY A 26 -16.45 24.71 23.09
C GLY A 26 -14.96 25.03 23.23
N PHE A 27 -14.43 25.42 24.39
CA PHE A 27 -13.00 25.71 24.58
C PHE A 27 -12.17 24.43 24.70
N PHE A 28 -12.73 23.37 25.29
CA PHE A 28 -12.12 22.04 25.28
C PHE A 28 -12.08 21.44 23.87
N LEU A 29 -13.18 21.59 23.11
CA LEU A 29 -13.24 21.11 21.72
C LEU A 29 -12.34 21.94 20.79
N ALA A 30 -12.24 23.25 20.98
CA ALA A 30 -11.35 24.12 20.22
C ALA A 30 -9.88 23.77 20.45
N ASN A 31 -9.49 23.40 21.68
CA ASN A 31 -8.10 23.03 21.98
C ASN A 31 -7.73 21.66 21.39
N GLU A 32 -8.63 20.66 21.45
CA GLU A 32 -8.42 19.36 20.80
C GLU A 32 -8.33 19.47 19.28
N ILE A 33 -9.21 20.27 18.67
CA ILE A 33 -9.16 20.55 17.22
C ILE A 33 -7.88 21.31 16.86
N ALA A 34 -7.47 22.29 17.66
CA ALA A 34 -6.23 23.03 17.43
C ALA A 34 -5.00 22.12 17.54
N LEU A 35 -4.92 21.24 18.54
CA LEU A 35 -3.84 20.28 18.71
C LEU A 35 -3.80 19.25 17.57
N ALA A 36 -4.96 18.77 17.10
CA ALA A 36 -5.05 17.87 15.96
C ALA A 36 -4.57 18.53 14.65
N ILE A 37 -4.94 19.79 14.43
CA ILE A 37 -4.49 20.57 13.27
C ILE A 37 -2.99 20.85 13.34
N ILE A 38 -2.48 21.24 14.52
CA ILE A 38 -1.04 21.49 14.73
C ILE A 38 -0.25 20.20 14.52
N SER A 39 -0.70 19.07 15.07
CA SER A 39 -0.06 17.77 14.88
C SER A 39 -0.09 17.34 13.41
N SER A 40 -1.21 17.50 12.72
CA SER A 40 -1.34 17.23 11.28
C SER A 40 -0.38 18.11 10.45
N TYR A 41 -0.32 19.40 10.74
CA TYR A 41 0.59 20.34 10.05
C TYR A 41 2.07 19.99 10.32
N ILE A 42 2.43 19.65 11.55
CA ILE A 42 3.78 19.21 11.92
C ILE A 42 4.14 17.92 11.17
N ASN A 43 3.25 16.93 11.12
CA ASN A 43 3.48 15.69 10.39
C ASN A 43 3.51 15.88 8.86
N ALA A 44 2.76 16.84 8.33
CA ALA A 44 2.77 17.18 6.90
C ALA A 44 4.05 17.91 6.48
N VAL A 45 4.60 18.76 7.36
CA VAL A 45 5.86 19.49 7.14
C VAL A 45 7.06 18.57 7.39
N ILE A 46 7.02 17.77 8.46
CA ILE A 46 8.02 16.73 8.78
C ILE A 46 7.57 15.44 8.08
N ARG A 47 7.66 15.40 6.74
CA ARG A 47 7.50 14.12 6.04
C ARG A 47 8.61 13.19 6.47
N LYS A 48 8.30 12.26 7.37
CA LYS A 48 9.20 11.17 7.73
C LYS A 48 9.31 10.23 6.54
N GLU A 49 10.52 10.05 6.05
CA GLU A 49 10.79 9.10 4.98
C GLU A 49 10.49 7.68 5.49
N THR A 50 9.71 6.93 4.72
CA THR A 50 9.31 5.57 5.09
C THR A 50 9.76 4.57 4.04
N ILE A 51 10.22 3.41 4.48
CA ILE A 51 10.50 2.26 3.62
C ILE A 51 9.62 1.11 4.10
N ASN A 52 8.83 0.53 3.19
CA ASN A 52 7.83 -0.51 3.49
C ASN A 52 6.84 -0.13 4.62
N GLY A 53 6.52 1.16 4.76
CA GLY A 53 5.60 1.66 5.79
C GLY A 53 6.21 1.83 7.18
N SER A 54 7.52 1.60 7.35
CA SER A 54 8.27 1.89 8.57
C SER A 54 9.01 3.21 8.44
N GLU A 55 9.00 4.04 9.49
CA GLU A 55 9.80 5.27 9.56
C GLU A 55 11.29 4.94 9.51
N VAL A 56 12.04 5.65 8.68
CA VAL A 56 13.50 5.56 8.63
C VAL A 56 14.07 6.42 9.76
N THR A 57 14.90 5.84 10.62
CA THR A 57 15.58 6.58 11.69
C THR A 57 16.94 7.12 11.24
N GLU A 58 17.47 8.13 11.93
CA GLU A 58 18.78 8.71 11.61
C GLU A 58 19.92 7.69 11.79
N GLU A 59 19.80 6.82 12.79
CA GLU A 59 20.74 5.73 13.02
C GLU A 59 20.73 4.73 11.85
N GLN A 60 19.56 4.46 11.28
CA GLN A 60 19.42 3.60 10.11
C GLN A 60 20.08 4.22 8.87
N ILE A 61 19.94 5.53 8.69
CA ILE A 61 20.62 6.28 7.63
C ILE A 61 22.14 6.21 7.81
N ALA A 62 22.64 6.40 9.02
CA ALA A 62 24.07 6.34 9.32
C ALA A 62 24.67 4.95 9.02
N VAL A 63 23.93 3.88 9.35
CA VAL A 63 24.35 2.50 9.01
C VAL A 63 24.43 2.31 7.50
N TRP A 64 23.42 2.74 6.74
CA TRP A 64 23.44 2.63 5.28
C TRP A 64 24.51 3.49 4.62
N ALA A 65 24.78 4.68 5.15
CA ALA A 65 25.86 5.54 4.67
C ALA A 65 27.22 4.86 4.86
N ALA A 66 27.48 4.33 6.05
CA ALA A 66 28.72 3.59 6.34
C ALA A 66 28.86 2.34 5.47
N GLU A 67 27.77 1.62 5.22
CA GLU A 67 27.73 0.46 4.31
C GLU A 67 28.10 0.86 2.88
N ALA A 68 27.54 1.97 2.38
CA ALA A 68 27.84 2.48 1.05
C ALA A 68 29.30 2.95 0.91
N GLU A 69 29.85 3.60 1.94
CA GLU A 69 31.24 4.05 1.99
C GLU A 69 32.24 2.88 2.08
N ALA A 70 31.89 1.81 2.80
CA ALA A 70 32.70 0.60 2.86
C ALA A 70 32.79 -0.11 1.50
N GLY A 71 31.76 0.04 0.65
CA GLY A 71 31.67 -0.57 -0.67
C GLY A 71 31.31 -2.06 -0.62
N TYR A 72 30.71 -2.56 -1.69
CA TYR A 72 30.32 -3.98 -1.80
C TYR A 72 31.36 -4.81 -2.54
N GLU A 73 31.66 -6.01 -2.03
CA GLU A 73 32.50 -6.98 -2.73
C GLU A 73 31.77 -7.55 -3.95
N THR A 74 32.12 -7.05 -5.14
CA THR A 74 31.45 -7.39 -6.41
C THR A 74 31.55 -8.88 -6.79
N ALA A 75 32.54 -9.61 -6.26
CA ALA A 75 32.69 -11.05 -6.45
C ALA A 75 31.56 -11.87 -5.79
N GLN A 76 30.91 -11.32 -4.75
CA GLN A 76 29.78 -11.96 -4.07
C GLN A 76 28.44 -11.69 -4.76
N LEU A 77 28.38 -10.74 -5.69
CA LEU A 77 27.17 -10.40 -6.42
C LEU A 77 26.89 -11.45 -7.51
N LYS A 78 25.69 -12.05 -7.48
CA LYS A 78 25.22 -12.89 -8.60
C LYS A 78 25.26 -12.09 -9.90
N LYS A 79 25.77 -12.71 -10.97
CA LYS A 79 25.68 -12.15 -12.33
C LYS A 79 24.24 -11.72 -12.61
N ARG A 80 24.07 -10.43 -12.93
CA ARG A 80 22.76 -9.86 -13.27
C ARG A 80 22.25 -10.53 -14.55
N GLY A 81 20.98 -10.93 -14.53
CA GLY A 81 20.28 -11.51 -15.67
C GLY A 81 19.08 -12.32 -15.21
N ARG A 82 18.02 -12.36 -16.02
CA ARG A 82 16.97 -13.36 -15.83
C ARG A 82 17.62 -14.74 -16.00
N PRO A 83 17.37 -15.72 -15.12
CA PRO A 83 17.86 -17.08 -15.34
C PRO A 83 17.54 -17.51 -16.78
N GLY A 84 18.56 -17.94 -17.51
CA GLY A 84 18.37 -18.49 -18.84
C GLY A 84 17.38 -19.64 -18.79
N ARG A 85 16.55 -19.80 -19.82
CA ARG A 85 15.56 -20.89 -19.87
C ARG A 85 16.22 -22.28 -20.00
N GLY A 86 17.51 -22.34 -20.35
CA GLY A 86 18.32 -23.55 -20.42
C GLY A 86 19.80 -23.26 -20.16
N ALA A 87 20.64 -24.27 -20.32
CA ALA A 87 22.10 -24.14 -20.17
C ALA A 87 22.71 -23.16 -21.18
N GLU A 88 22.11 -23.08 -22.37
CA GLU A 88 22.49 -22.17 -23.46
C GLU A 88 21.36 -21.16 -23.77
N PRO A 89 21.67 -20.01 -24.40
CA PRO A 89 20.66 -19.05 -24.87
C PRO A 89 19.62 -19.71 -25.78
N SER A 90 18.33 -19.41 -25.56
CA SER A 90 17.26 -19.93 -26.42
C SER A 90 17.27 -19.25 -27.79
N GLN A 91 17.12 -20.03 -28.86
CA GLN A 91 16.99 -19.53 -30.23
C GLN A 91 15.54 -19.19 -30.59
N ILE A 92 15.33 -18.14 -31.37
CA ILE A 92 14.03 -17.79 -31.97
C ILE A 92 13.90 -18.49 -33.32
N VAL A 93 12.85 -19.29 -33.48
CA VAL A 93 12.49 -19.94 -34.76
C VAL A 93 11.20 -19.32 -35.27
N ALA A 94 11.25 -18.67 -36.44
CA ALA A 94 10.07 -18.08 -37.06
C ALA A 94 9.30 -19.14 -37.84
N LEU A 95 8.01 -19.31 -37.54
CA LEU A 95 7.10 -20.24 -38.21
C LEU A 95 5.95 -19.47 -38.87
N ARG A 96 5.51 -19.93 -40.03
CA ARG A 96 4.32 -19.39 -40.72
C ARG A 96 3.13 -20.27 -40.38
N PHE A 97 2.14 -19.68 -39.73
CA PHE A 97 0.84 -20.30 -39.50
C PHE A 97 -0.19 -19.62 -40.38
N THR A 98 -1.06 -20.42 -40.98
CA THR A 98 -2.31 -19.94 -41.57
C THR A 98 -3.27 -19.50 -40.45
N PRO A 99 -4.28 -18.65 -40.75
CA PRO A 99 -5.26 -18.25 -39.75
C PRO A 99 -6.01 -19.45 -39.13
N ALA A 100 -6.30 -20.48 -39.92
CA ALA A 100 -6.97 -21.70 -39.44
C ALA A 100 -6.11 -22.47 -38.43
N GLU A 101 -4.80 -22.59 -38.67
CA GLU A 101 -3.89 -23.26 -37.74
C GLU A 101 -3.73 -22.49 -36.42
N LEU A 102 -3.80 -21.15 -36.46
CA LEU A 102 -3.79 -20.34 -35.25
C LEU A 102 -5.04 -20.57 -34.39
N VAL A 103 -6.21 -20.71 -35.01
CA VAL A 103 -7.45 -21.04 -34.31
C VAL A 103 -7.31 -22.39 -33.59
N VAL A 104 -6.81 -23.41 -34.27
CA VAL A 104 -6.57 -24.74 -33.67
C VAL A 104 -5.57 -24.65 -32.50
N LEU A 105 -4.51 -23.85 -32.64
CA LEU A 105 -3.53 -23.64 -31.57
C LEU A 105 -4.14 -22.93 -30.35
N ASP A 106 -5.02 -21.95 -30.58
CA ASP A 106 -5.74 -21.21 -29.54
C ASP A 106 -6.74 -22.08 -28.78
N GLU A 107 -7.51 -22.88 -29.51
CA GLU A 107 -8.45 -23.84 -28.93
C GLU A 107 -7.69 -24.81 -28.02
N ARG A 108 -6.59 -25.38 -28.51
CA ARG A 108 -5.75 -26.29 -27.71
C ARG A 108 -5.15 -25.61 -26.47
N ALA A 109 -4.64 -24.38 -26.61
CA ALA A 109 -4.12 -23.60 -25.49
C ALA A 109 -5.17 -23.34 -24.42
N THR A 110 -6.40 -23.04 -24.84
CA THR A 110 -7.54 -22.81 -23.95
C THR A 110 -7.95 -24.10 -23.25
N CYS A 111 -8.10 -25.21 -23.99
CA CYS A 111 -8.46 -26.51 -23.43
C CYS A 111 -7.44 -27.02 -22.40
N GLU A 112 -6.14 -26.79 -22.64
CA GLU A 112 -5.06 -27.22 -21.73
C GLU A 112 -4.73 -26.20 -20.64
N VAL A 113 -5.37 -25.03 -20.61
CA VAL A 113 -5.06 -23.89 -19.71
C VAL A 113 -3.56 -23.54 -19.76
N LYS A 114 -3.03 -23.40 -20.98
CA LYS A 114 -1.61 -23.15 -21.25
C LYS A 114 -1.45 -21.97 -22.20
N SER A 115 -0.26 -21.38 -22.22
CA SER A 115 0.08 -20.43 -23.29
C SER A 115 0.32 -21.16 -24.61
N ARG A 116 0.11 -20.50 -25.76
CA ARG A 116 0.49 -21.04 -27.09
C ARG A 116 1.92 -21.59 -27.12
N SER A 117 2.86 -20.86 -26.52
CA SER A 117 4.27 -21.24 -26.46
C SER A 117 4.51 -22.52 -25.65
N GLU A 118 3.67 -22.78 -24.66
CA GLU A 118 3.76 -23.96 -23.82
C GLU A 118 3.14 -25.18 -24.49
N VAL A 119 2.03 -25.00 -25.20
CA VAL A 119 1.46 -26.03 -26.09
C VAL A 119 2.44 -26.45 -27.18
N ILE A 120 3.12 -25.48 -27.82
CA ILE A 120 4.14 -25.79 -28.83
C ILE A 120 5.31 -26.58 -28.21
N ARG A 121 5.74 -26.22 -26.99
CA ARG A 121 6.84 -26.92 -26.32
C ARG A 121 6.45 -28.29 -25.78
N SER A 122 5.21 -28.47 -25.30
CA SER A 122 4.75 -29.78 -24.83
C SER A 122 4.72 -30.81 -25.95
N ALA A 123 4.49 -30.37 -27.19
CA ALA A 123 4.58 -31.24 -28.37
C ALA A 123 5.99 -31.78 -28.65
N LEU A 124 7.04 -31.23 -28.04
CA LEU A 124 8.42 -31.74 -28.16
C LEU A 124 8.72 -32.89 -27.20
N ASN A 125 7.90 -33.04 -26.15
CA ASN A 125 8.05 -34.09 -25.15
C ASN A 125 7.12 -35.25 -25.56
N LEU A 126 7.63 -36.15 -26.41
CA LEU A 126 6.98 -37.40 -26.82
C LEU A 126 6.84 -38.38 -25.64
#